data_AF-A0AAW2GHN7-F1
#
_entry.id   AF-A0AAW2GHN7-F1
#
_cell.length_a   1.000
_cell.length_b   1.000
_cell.length_c   1.000
_cell.angle_alpha   90.00
_cell.angle_beta   90.00
_cell.angle_gamma   90.00
#
_symmetry.space_group_name_H-M   'P 1'
#
loop_
_entity.id
_entity.type
_entity.pdbx_description
1 polymer ?
#
loop_
_entity_poly.entity_id
_entity_poly.type
_entity_poly.pdbx_seq_one_letter_code
_entity_poly.pdbx_strand_id
1 'polypeptide(L)'
;MENLRHYYDVVYKITMLTGAWPYLKPTARILRVGLVTLTIITIFIPQIAYQFTCKSNLQCTFESMTSYLLTIVALIKVYTIQLNNYKMKDLTQHLVVDWKTEKTPEQLKIMKLYANTSRQLCLIYVAYVLSGVIIFFSLPLVPFILDVMWPLNQSRPVISPYPGYYFVDTREYFFKIFWHSIISWEIIFTAVVAHDCLLMTYVEHICSMFTMVG
;
A
#
# COMPACT_ATOMS: atom_id res chain seq x y z
N MET A 1 17.95 -21.82 -6.76
CA MET A 1 17.64 -20.39 -6.54
C MET A 1 16.65 -19.81 -7.56
N GLU A 2 16.62 -20.28 -8.82
CA GLU A 2 15.64 -19.84 -9.83
C GLU A 2 14.17 -20.09 -9.45
N ASN A 3 13.84 -21.27 -8.89
CA ASN A 3 12.46 -21.58 -8.47
C ASN A 3 11.92 -20.64 -7.39
N LEU A 4 12.75 -20.28 -6.39
CA LEU A 4 12.35 -19.33 -5.34
C LEU A 4 12.07 -17.94 -5.94
N ARG A 5 12.90 -17.50 -6.89
CA ARG A 5 12.73 -16.21 -7.55
C ARG A 5 11.43 -16.19 -8.38
N HIS A 6 11.02 -17.29 -9.01
CA HIS A 6 9.77 -17.34 -9.77
C HIS A 6 8.51 -17.09 -8.92
N TYR A 7 8.46 -17.62 -7.68
CA TYR A 7 7.28 -17.49 -6.83
C TYR A 7 7.25 -16.18 -6.02
N TYR A 8 8.41 -15.70 -5.58
CA TYR A 8 8.48 -14.58 -4.64
C TYR A 8 9.04 -13.28 -5.25
N ASP A 9 9.24 -13.18 -6.57
CA ASP A 9 9.81 -11.97 -7.18
C ASP A 9 8.93 -10.74 -6.98
N VAL A 10 7.61 -10.87 -7.11
CA VAL A 10 6.66 -9.77 -6.95
C VAL A 10 6.80 -9.18 -5.55
N VAL A 11 6.66 -10.03 -4.52
CA VAL A 11 6.78 -9.65 -3.11
C VAL A 11 8.15 -9.08 -2.80
N TYR A 12 9.22 -9.70 -3.32
CA TYR A 12 10.58 -9.20 -3.18
C TYR A 12 10.74 -7.80 -3.77
N LYS A 13 10.26 -7.55 -4.99
CA LYS A 13 10.39 -6.25 -5.68
C LYS A 13 9.64 -5.15 -4.91
N ILE A 14 8.39 -5.38 -4.53
CA ILE A 14 7.57 -4.36 -3.84
C ILE A 14 8.09 -4.08 -2.42
N THR A 15 8.52 -5.10 -1.68
CA THR A 15 9.09 -4.92 -0.32
C THR A 15 10.49 -4.30 -0.36
N MET A 16 11.26 -4.57 -1.41
CA MET A 16 12.51 -3.85 -1.64
C MET A 16 12.21 -2.36 -1.85
N LEU A 17 11.30 -2.02 -2.77
CA LEU A 17 10.96 -0.63 -3.09
C LEU A 17 10.55 0.20 -1.86
N THR A 18 9.74 -0.38 -0.98
CA THR A 18 9.18 0.30 0.21
C THR A 18 10.10 0.28 1.43
N GLY A 19 11.22 -0.46 1.37
CA GLY A 19 12.10 -0.63 2.52
C GLY A 19 11.66 -1.73 3.50
N ALA A 20 10.57 -2.44 3.20
CA ALA A 20 10.02 -3.51 4.02
C ALA A 20 10.84 -4.81 3.96
N TRP A 21 11.71 -4.99 2.96
CA TRP A 21 12.48 -6.24 2.80
C TRP A 21 13.40 -6.50 4.02
N PRO A 22 13.32 -7.68 4.68
CA PRO A 22 14.02 -7.93 5.94
C PRO A 22 15.55 -7.92 5.85
N TYR A 23 16.12 -8.24 4.69
CA TYR A 23 17.57 -8.25 4.45
C TYR A 23 18.10 -7.00 3.74
N LEU A 24 17.30 -5.93 3.67
CA LEU A 24 17.74 -4.67 3.07
C LEU A 24 18.87 -4.03 3.90
N LYS A 25 19.85 -3.42 3.21
CA LYS A 25 20.97 -2.68 3.85
C LYS A 25 20.41 -1.57 4.77
N PRO A 26 20.99 -1.34 5.97
CA PRO A 26 20.44 -0.37 6.93
C PRO A 26 20.26 1.05 6.38
N THR A 27 21.25 1.56 5.61
CA THR A 27 21.18 2.89 5.02
C THR A 27 20.06 3.03 3.99
N ALA A 28 19.93 2.05 3.08
CA ALA A 28 18.86 2.02 2.08
C ALA A 28 17.48 1.86 2.73
N ARG A 29 17.38 1.10 3.83
CA ARG A 29 16.15 0.95 4.60
C ARG A 29 15.73 2.27 5.24
N ILE A 30 16.64 2.94 5.96
CA ILE A 30 16.36 4.23 6.60
C ILE A 30 15.86 5.24 5.56
N LEU A 31 16.53 5.29 4.40
CA LEU A 31 16.13 6.19 3.32
C LEU A 31 14.72 5.88 2.78
N ARG A 32 14.42 4.62 2.46
CA ARG A 32 13.13 4.22 1.88
C ARG A 32 11.98 4.35 2.87
N VAL A 33 12.18 3.90 4.10
CA VAL A 33 11.19 4.05 5.18
C VAL A 33 10.97 5.52 5.51
N GLY A 34 12.05 6.31 5.62
CA GLY A 34 11.97 7.75 5.82
C GLY A 34 11.17 8.45 4.73
N LEU A 35 11.40 8.11 3.45
CA LEU A 35 10.63 8.64 2.33
C LEU A 35 9.13 8.30 2.44
N VAL A 36 8.79 7.04 2.74
CA VAL A 36 7.41 6.60 2.94
C VAL A 36 6.76 7.34 4.11
N THR A 37 7.46 7.46 5.25
CA THR A 37 6.96 8.18 6.43
C THR A 37 6.75 9.66 6.14
N LEU A 38 7.69 10.34 5.48
CA LEU A 38 7.55 11.74 5.10
C LEU A 38 6.33 11.94 4.20
N THR A 39 6.14 11.05 3.22
CA THR A 39 4.98 11.07 2.32
C THR A 39 3.66 10.87 3.08
N ILE A 40 3.63 9.99 4.09
CA ILE A 40 2.43 9.85 4.93
C ILE A 40 2.17 11.14 5.71
N ILE A 41 3.21 11.78 6.27
CA ILE A 41 3.07 13.03 7.02
C ILE A 41 2.50 14.15 6.15
N THR A 42 2.93 14.29 4.89
CA THR A 42 2.40 15.32 3.98
C THR A 42 0.91 15.14 3.66
N ILE A 43 0.37 13.92 3.74
CA ILE A 43 -1.06 13.64 3.59
C ILE A 43 -1.80 13.81 4.92
N PHE A 44 -1.20 13.35 6.02
CA PHE A 44 -1.81 13.30 7.33
C PHE A 44 -2.06 14.69 7.93
N ILE A 45 -1.14 15.65 7.70
CA ILE A 45 -1.29 17.03 8.18
C ILE A 45 -2.56 17.67 7.58
N PRO A 46 -2.78 17.70 6.25
CA PRO A 46 -4.04 18.18 5.68
C PRO A 46 -5.30 17.46 6.18
N GLN A 47 -5.24 16.15 6.43
CA GLN A 47 -6.38 15.38 6.95
C GLN A 47 -6.76 15.82 8.37
N ILE A 48 -5.76 16.00 9.24
CA ILE A 48 -5.97 16.51 10.60
C ILE A 48 -6.51 17.94 10.55
N ALA A 49 -5.90 18.79 9.73
CA ALA A 49 -6.34 20.18 9.57
C ALA A 49 -7.80 20.26 9.10
N TYR A 50 -8.21 19.36 8.19
CA TYR A 50 -9.59 19.26 7.72
C TYR A 50 -10.58 18.97 8.86
N GLN A 51 -10.21 18.12 9.83
CA GLN A 51 -11.10 17.84 10.99
C GLN A 51 -11.42 19.10 11.79
N PHE A 52 -10.44 19.99 11.98
CA PHE A 52 -10.65 21.25 12.71
C PHE A 52 -11.56 22.23 11.94
N THR A 53 -11.71 22.06 10.63
CA THR A 53 -12.65 22.87 9.83
C THR A 53 -14.08 22.36 9.89
N CYS A 54 -14.31 21.10 10.32
CA CYS A 54 -15.64 20.55 10.49
C CYS A 54 -16.31 21.12 11.77
N LYS A 55 -17.00 22.26 11.68
CA LYS A 55 -17.50 23.01 12.86
C LYS A 55 -18.68 22.39 13.65
N SER A 56 -19.34 21.32 13.19
CA SER A 56 -20.38 20.61 13.96
C SER A 56 -20.99 19.40 13.23
N ASN A 57 -20.68 19.21 11.94
CA ASN A 57 -21.38 18.25 11.10
C ASN A 57 -20.62 16.90 11.09
N LEU A 58 -21.18 15.88 11.76
CA LEU A 58 -20.63 14.51 11.78
C LEU A 58 -20.41 13.96 10.37
N GLN A 59 -21.20 14.40 9.39
CA GLN A 59 -21.06 14.04 7.98
C GLN A 59 -19.64 14.30 7.43
N CYS A 60 -19.05 15.44 7.76
CA CYS A 60 -17.69 15.83 7.34
C CYS A 60 -16.62 14.90 7.92
N THR A 61 -16.81 14.48 9.17
CA THR A 61 -15.94 13.51 9.85
C THR A 61 -16.08 12.11 9.25
N PHE A 62 -17.30 11.65 8.96
CA PHE A 62 -17.53 10.34 8.34
C PHE A 62 -16.95 10.26 6.92
N GLU A 63 -17.08 11.32 6.12
CA GLU A 63 -16.52 11.38 4.76
C GLU A 63 -14.99 11.27 4.76
N SER A 64 -14.33 11.83 5.77
CA SER A 64 -12.87 11.83 5.91
C SER A 64 -12.31 10.62 6.66
N MET A 65 -13.15 9.93 7.45
CA MET A 65 -12.79 8.81 8.33
C MET A 65 -12.05 7.70 7.59
N THR A 66 -12.53 7.27 6.42
CA THR A 66 -11.89 6.19 5.64
C THR A 66 -10.45 6.56 5.26
N SER A 67 -10.24 7.78 4.77
CA SER A 67 -8.91 8.24 4.37
C SER A 67 -7.97 8.40 5.57
N TYR A 68 -8.49 8.86 6.71
CA TYR A 68 -7.73 9.02 7.95
C TYR A 68 -7.32 7.66 8.53
N LEU A 69 -8.25 6.72 8.62
CA LEU A 69 -7.96 5.35 9.08
C LEU A 69 -6.91 4.67 8.21
N LEU A 70 -6.99 4.84 6.89
CA LEU A 70 -6.02 4.26 5.97
C LEU A 70 -4.60 4.78 6.22
N THR A 71 -4.42 6.08 6.45
CA THR A 71 -3.09 6.63 6.78
C THR A 71 -2.55 6.12 8.11
N ILE A 72 -3.41 5.99 9.15
CA ILE A 72 -3.01 5.41 10.44
C ILE A 72 -2.61 3.95 10.28
N VAL A 73 -3.42 3.16 9.57
CA VAL A 73 -3.09 1.75 9.29
C VAL A 73 -1.79 1.64 8.52
N ALA A 74 -1.54 2.50 7.53
CA ALA A 74 -0.28 2.52 6.79
C ALA A 74 0.92 2.81 7.70
N LEU A 75 0.82 3.81 8.60
CA LEU A 75 1.86 4.08 9.59
C LEU A 75 2.12 2.87 10.49
N ILE A 76 1.06 2.30 11.06
CA ILE A 76 1.17 1.12 11.93
C ILE A 76 1.86 -0.02 11.19
N LYS A 77 1.46 -0.33 9.95
CA LYS A 77 2.05 -1.40 9.14
C LYS A 77 3.53 -1.14 8.86
N VAL A 78 3.89 0.07 8.42
CA VAL A 78 5.29 0.45 8.14
C VAL A 78 6.15 0.23 9.37
N TYR A 79 5.74 0.75 10.52
CA TYR A 79 6.52 0.64 11.75
C TYR A 79 6.47 -0.75 12.38
N THR A 80 5.39 -1.52 12.20
CA THR A 80 5.30 -2.91 12.67
C THR A 80 6.40 -3.76 12.05
N ILE A 81 6.64 -3.64 10.74
CA ILE A 81 7.74 -4.34 10.05
C ILE A 81 9.10 -3.90 10.58
N GLN A 82 9.29 -2.59 10.82
CA GLN A 82 10.57 -2.10 11.32
C GLN A 82 10.87 -2.59 12.73
N LEU A 83 9.90 -2.50 13.63
CA LEU A 83 10.02 -2.93 15.03
C LEU A 83 10.18 -4.44 15.16
N ASN A 84 9.52 -5.21 14.30
CA ASN A 84 9.61 -6.68 14.30
C ASN A 84 10.63 -7.23 13.29
N ASN A 85 11.56 -6.41 12.79
CA ASN A 85 12.48 -6.80 11.72
C ASN A 85 13.30 -8.07 12.02
N TYR A 86 13.64 -8.34 13.28
CA TYR A 86 14.26 -9.61 13.67
C TYR A 86 13.36 -10.81 13.33
N LYS A 87 12.10 -10.77 13.75
CA LYS A 87 11.11 -11.83 13.45
C LYS A 87 10.87 -11.95 11.95
N MET A 88 10.84 -10.83 11.23
CA MET A 88 10.67 -10.84 9.77
C MET A 88 11.85 -11.52 9.06
N LYS A 89 13.09 -11.32 9.55
CA LYS A 89 14.27 -12.02 9.04
C LYS A 89 14.21 -13.51 9.32
N ASP A 90 13.82 -13.89 10.53
CA ASP A 90 13.67 -15.28 10.97
C ASP A 90 12.66 -16.03 10.10
N LEU A 91 11.45 -15.47 9.90
CA LEU A 91 10.43 -16.03 9.00
C LEU A 91 10.94 -16.18 7.56
N THR A 92 11.63 -15.17 7.04
CA THR A 92 12.24 -15.26 5.70
C THR A 92 13.32 -16.34 5.64
N GLN A 93 14.11 -16.49 6.70
CA GLN A 93 15.17 -17.49 6.78
C GLN A 93 14.58 -18.89 6.76
N HIS A 94 13.56 -19.17 7.57
CA HIS A 94 12.87 -20.45 7.56
C HIS A 94 12.29 -20.77 6.18
N LEU A 95 11.61 -19.81 5.55
CA LEU A 95 11.12 -19.97 4.17
C LEU A 95 12.27 -20.39 3.24
N VAL A 96 13.39 -19.68 3.24
CA VAL A 96 14.52 -19.99 2.35
C VAL A 96 15.18 -21.33 2.67
N VAL A 97 15.33 -21.68 3.94
CA VAL A 97 15.93 -22.96 4.38
C VAL A 97 15.01 -24.11 3.98
N ASP A 98 13.71 -24.00 4.25
CA ASP A 98 12.73 -25.01 3.86
C ASP A 98 12.74 -25.23 2.35
N TRP A 99 12.86 -24.18 1.54
CA TRP A 99 12.98 -24.32 0.09
C TRP A 99 14.24 -25.06 -0.38
N LYS A 100 15.30 -25.11 0.43
CA LYS A 100 16.55 -25.81 0.14
C LYS A 100 16.57 -27.24 0.67
N THR A 101 15.82 -27.54 1.73
CA THR A 101 15.73 -28.88 2.31
C THR A 101 15.16 -29.85 1.29
N GLU A 102 15.79 -31.02 1.17
CA GLU A 102 15.33 -32.09 0.29
C GLU A 102 13.89 -32.50 0.64
N LYS A 103 13.07 -32.65 -0.41
CA LYS A 103 11.65 -32.95 -0.32
C LYS A 103 11.29 -34.04 -1.32
N THR A 104 10.32 -34.86 -0.97
CA THR A 104 9.74 -35.79 -1.92
C THR A 104 9.05 -35.02 -3.07
N PRO A 105 8.84 -35.64 -4.23
CA PRO A 105 8.13 -35.00 -5.35
C PRO A 105 6.73 -34.48 -4.95
N GLU A 106 6.04 -35.19 -4.07
CA GLU A 106 4.71 -34.81 -3.56
C GLU A 106 4.78 -33.59 -2.64
N GLN A 107 5.71 -33.58 -1.68
CA GLN A 107 5.96 -32.44 -0.80
C GLN A 107 6.33 -31.18 -1.59
N LEU A 108 7.19 -31.32 -2.59
CA LEU A 108 7.57 -30.21 -3.47
C LEU A 108 6.38 -29.69 -4.29
N LYS A 109 5.46 -30.57 -4.71
CA LYS A 109 4.24 -30.18 -5.43
C LYS A 109 3.31 -29.35 -4.53
N ILE A 110 3.14 -29.75 -3.28
CA ILE A 110 2.36 -29.00 -2.27
C ILE A 110 2.99 -27.62 -2.05
N MET A 111 4.29 -27.56 -1.77
CA MET A 111 4.99 -26.30 -1.52
C MET A 111 4.85 -25.31 -2.70
N LYS A 112 5.00 -25.80 -3.94
CA LYS A 112 4.81 -24.99 -5.15
C LYS A 112 3.37 -24.50 -5.33
N LEU A 113 2.37 -25.30 -4.97
CA LEU A 113 0.97 -24.92 -5.04
C LEU A 113 0.70 -23.69 -4.16
N TYR A 114 1.05 -23.75 -2.88
CA TYR A 114 0.85 -22.64 -1.94
C TYR A 114 1.67 -21.40 -2.30
N ALA A 115 2.92 -21.59 -2.75
CA ALA A 115 3.72 -20.47 -3.23
C ALA A 115 3.11 -19.78 -4.47
N ASN A 116 2.51 -20.56 -5.37
CA ASN A 116 1.78 -20.02 -6.52
C ASN A 116 0.49 -19.31 -6.10
N THR A 117 -0.27 -19.89 -5.16
CA THR A 117 -1.47 -19.26 -4.58
C THR A 117 -1.12 -17.91 -3.96
N SER A 118 -0.07 -17.86 -3.13
CA SER A 118 0.43 -16.62 -2.53
C SER A 118 0.75 -15.56 -3.59
N ARG A 119 1.50 -15.95 -4.64
CA ARG A 119 1.84 -15.05 -5.75
C ARG A 119 0.60 -14.53 -6.48
N GLN A 120 -0.36 -15.40 -6.78
CA GLN A 120 -1.60 -15.01 -7.47
C GLN A 120 -2.42 -14.04 -6.62
N LEU A 121 -2.56 -14.30 -5.32
CA LEU A 121 -3.24 -13.40 -4.39
C LEU A 121 -2.55 -12.03 -4.33
N CYS A 122 -1.21 -11.99 -4.28
CA CYS A 122 -0.45 -10.75 -4.33
C CYS A 122 -0.70 -9.96 -5.62
N LEU A 123 -0.70 -10.64 -6.78
CA LEU A 123 -0.95 -10.01 -8.08
C LEU A 123 -2.38 -9.47 -8.19
N ILE A 124 -3.37 -10.26 -7.77
CA ILE A 124 -4.78 -9.83 -7.73
C ILE A 124 -4.92 -8.62 -6.81
N TYR A 125 -4.26 -8.62 -5.65
CA TYR A 125 -4.35 -7.52 -4.70
C TYR A 125 -3.71 -6.24 -5.26
N VAL A 126 -2.55 -6.32 -5.91
CA VAL A 126 -1.93 -5.19 -6.62
C VAL A 126 -2.88 -4.65 -7.70
N ALA A 127 -3.45 -5.52 -8.54
CA ALA A 127 -4.36 -5.11 -9.60
C ALA A 127 -5.63 -4.44 -9.05
N TYR A 128 -6.18 -4.99 -7.97
CA TYR A 128 -7.33 -4.42 -7.26
C TYR A 128 -7.02 -3.01 -6.75
N VAL A 129 -5.90 -2.82 -6.06
CA VAL A 129 -5.50 -1.51 -5.54
C VAL A 129 -5.28 -0.49 -6.66
N LEU A 130 -4.56 -0.86 -7.72
CA LEU A 130 -4.35 0.02 -8.89
C LEU A 130 -5.67 0.41 -9.56
N SER A 131 -6.60 -0.54 -9.73
CA SER A 131 -7.91 -0.25 -10.31
C SER A 131 -8.71 0.73 -9.43
N GLY A 132 -8.63 0.56 -8.11
CA GLY A 132 -9.23 1.47 -7.14
C GLY A 132 -8.66 2.87 -7.28
N VAL A 133 -7.34 3.03 -7.33
CA VAL A 133 -6.68 4.33 -7.50
C VAL A 133 -7.18 5.03 -8.77
N ILE A 134 -7.19 4.33 -9.91
CA ILE A 134 -7.65 4.92 -11.19
C ILE A 134 -9.09 5.43 -11.07
N ILE A 135 -9.99 4.64 -10.48
CA ILE A 135 -11.39 5.04 -10.30
C ILE A 135 -11.49 6.24 -9.36
N PHE A 136 -10.89 6.18 -8.17
CA PHE A 136 -11.01 7.25 -7.17
C PHE A 136 -10.43 8.58 -7.67
N PHE A 137 -9.29 8.57 -8.35
CA PHE A 137 -8.67 9.79 -8.86
C PHE A 137 -9.28 10.31 -10.17
N SER A 138 -10.13 9.51 -10.84
CA SER A 138 -10.91 10.03 -11.98
C SER A 138 -12.03 10.97 -11.55
N LEU A 139 -12.64 10.75 -10.38
CA LEU A 139 -13.79 11.52 -9.89
C LEU A 139 -13.51 13.04 -9.73
N PRO A 140 -12.40 13.47 -9.10
CA PRO A 140 -12.03 14.89 -8.99
C PRO A 140 -11.86 15.62 -10.34
N LEU A 141 -11.58 14.90 -11.43
CA LEU A 141 -11.37 15.48 -12.75
C LEU A 141 -12.68 15.74 -13.50
N VAL A 142 -13.78 15.06 -13.12
CA VAL A 142 -15.07 15.16 -13.79
C VAL A 142 -15.59 16.61 -13.88
N PRO A 143 -15.58 17.43 -12.80
CA PRO A 143 -16.03 18.83 -12.89
C PRO A 143 -15.24 19.66 -13.91
N PHE A 144 -13.91 19.46 -13.97
CA PHE A 144 -13.03 20.20 -14.88
C PHE A 144 -13.23 19.79 -16.34
N ILE A 145 -13.44 18.50 -16.60
CA ILE A 145 -13.77 18.00 -17.95
C ILE A 145 -15.12 18.58 -18.40
N LEU A 146 -16.12 18.58 -17.51
CA LEU A 146 -17.43 19.13 -17.81
C LEU A 146 -17.41 20.65 -17.99
N ASP A 147 -16.53 21.39 -17.32
CA ASP A 147 -16.36 22.84 -17.53
C ASP A 147 -15.85 23.16 -18.95
N VAL A 148 -15.09 22.26 -19.56
CA VAL A 148 -14.62 22.38 -20.96
C VAL A 148 -15.69 21.91 -21.96
N MET A 149 -16.31 20.76 -21.72
CA MET A 149 -17.27 20.17 -22.69
C MET A 149 -18.67 20.78 -22.64
N TRP A 150 -19.13 21.19 -21.45
CA TRP A 150 -20.47 21.73 -21.22
C TRP A 150 -20.42 22.86 -20.17
N PRO A 151 -19.92 24.04 -20.53
CA PRO A 151 -19.72 25.14 -19.59
C PRO A 151 -21.07 25.61 -19.00
N LEU A 152 -21.08 25.89 -17.70
CA LEU A 152 -22.21 26.50 -17.01
C LEU A 152 -21.94 27.99 -16.79
N ASN A 153 -23.00 28.81 -16.67
CA ASN A 153 -22.87 30.22 -16.30
C ASN A 153 -22.29 30.43 -14.89
N GLN A 154 -22.31 29.38 -14.06
CA GLN A 154 -21.72 29.36 -12.73
C GLN A 154 -20.64 28.28 -12.66
N SER A 155 -19.67 28.50 -11.78
CA SER A 155 -18.60 27.54 -11.54
C SER A 155 -19.09 26.29 -10.82
N ARG A 156 -18.67 25.10 -11.28
CA ARG A 156 -18.94 23.84 -10.60
C ARG A 156 -18.17 23.73 -9.27
N PRO A 157 -18.70 23.02 -8.26
CA PRO A 157 -17.97 22.76 -7.02
C PRO A 157 -16.75 21.88 -7.29
N VAL A 158 -15.62 22.23 -6.69
CA VAL A 158 -14.39 21.43 -6.78
C VAL A 158 -14.47 20.25 -5.84
N ILE A 159 -14.26 19.05 -6.38
CA ILE A 159 -14.19 17.81 -5.60
C ILE A 159 -12.71 17.56 -5.31
N SER A 160 -12.33 17.58 -4.04
CA SER A 160 -10.95 17.26 -3.63
C SER A 160 -10.64 15.77 -3.85
N PRO A 161 -9.38 15.39 -4.20
CA PRO A 161 -8.99 13.98 -4.33
C PRO A 161 -9.23 13.15 -3.07
N TYR A 162 -9.10 13.80 -1.92
CA TYR A 162 -9.48 13.27 -0.63
C TYR A 162 -9.84 14.44 0.31
N PRO A 163 -10.59 14.19 1.40
CA PRO A 163 -10.91 15.24 2.37
C PRO A 163 -9.66 15.70 3.14
N GLY A 164 -9.12 16.86 2.76
CA GLY A 164 -7.89 17.43 3.31
C GLY A 164 -7.84 18.94 3.14
N TYR A 165 -7.36 19.65 4.16
CA TYR A 165 -7.21 21.11 4.15
C TYR A 165 -5.73 21.49 3.96
N TYR A 166 -5.41 22.08 2.80
CA TYR A 166 -4.03 22.38 2.38
C TYR A 166 -3.58 23.82 2.69
N PHE A 167 -4.36 24.59 3.46
CA PHE A 167 -4.06 25.99 3.82
C PHE A 167 -3.89 26.94 2.62
N VAL A 168 -4.39 26.54 1.45
CA VAL A 168 -4.42 27.32 0.21
C VAL A 168 -5.80 27.21 -0.43
N ASP A 169 -6.11 28.08 -1.40
CA ASP A 169 -7.34 27.94 -2.17
C ASP A 169 -7.32 26.65 -3.00
N THR A 170 -8.26 25.74 -2.69
CA THR A 170 -8.33 24.42 -3.31
C THR A 170 -8.56 24.48 -4.81
N ARG A 171 -9.28 25.50 -5.31
CA ARG A 171 -9.60 25.62 -6.73
C ARG A 171 -8.41 26.13 -7.53
N GLU A 172 -7.74 27.16 -7.04
CA GLU A 172 -6.55 27.73 -7.67
C GLU A 172 -5.39 26.72 -7.70
N TYR A 173 -5.18 25.97 -6.61
CA TYR A 173 -4.08 25.01 -6.48
C TYR A 173 -4.46 23.57 -6.81
N PHE A 174 -5.65 23.35 -7.40
CA PHE A 174 -6.22 22.02 -7.59
C PHE A 174 -5.24 21.01 -8.19
N PHE A 175 -4.63 21.31 -9.35
CA PHE A 175 -3.75 20.36 -10.03
C PHE A 175 -2.48 20.03 -9.24
N LYS A 176 -1.96 20.97 -8.44
CA LYS A 176 -0.80 20.73 -7.58
C LYS A 176 -1.18 19.78 -6.44
N ILE A 177 -2.32 20.01 -5.80
CA ILE A 177 -2.88 19.15 -4.75
C ILE A 177 -3.19 17.76 -5.32
N PHE A 178 -3.79 17.70 -6.51
CA PHE A 178 -4.14 16.47 -7.21
C PHE A 178 -2.91 15.60 -7.50
N TRP A 179 -1.87 16.16 -8.11
CA TRP A 179 -0.63 15.42 -8.40
C TRP A 179 0.10 14.97 -7.13
N HIS A 180 0.20 15.84 -6.13
CA HIS A 180 0.73 15.46 -4.82
C HIS A 180 -0.06 14.29 -4.23
N SER A 181 -1.38 14.34 -4.29
CA SER A 181 -2.26 13.30 -3.77
C SER A 181 -2.04 11.97 -4.48
N ILE A 182 -2.01 11.94 -5.82
CA ILE A 182 -1.78 10.71 -6.59
C ILE A 182 -0.45 10.07 -6.19
N ILE A 183 0.65 10.83 -6.25
CA ILE A 183 1.98 10.30 -5.98
C ILE A 183 2.08 9.79 -4.55
N SER A 184 1.56 10.56 -3.60
CA SER A 184 1.60 10.18 -2.20
C SER A 184 0.76 8.95 -1.91
N TRP A 185 -0.47 8.86 -2.42
CA TRP A 185 -1.33 7.70 -2.23
C TRP A 185 -0.76 6.45 -2.89
N GLU A 186 -0.14 6.55 -4.08
CA GLU A 186 0.56 5.43 -4.72
C GLU A 186 1.72 4.88 -3.85
N ILE A 187 2.53 5.76 -3.25
CA ILE A 187 3.60 5.37 -2.34
C ILE A 187 3.03 4.68 -1.09
N ILE A 188 1.96 5.25 -0.51
CA ILE A 188 1.30 4.71 0.69
C ILE A 188 0.70 3.33 0.40
N PHE A 189 -0.05 3.19 -0.70
CA PHE A 189 -0.64 1.92 -1.11
C PHE A 189 0.41 0.87 -1.41
N THR A 190 1.49 1.24 -2.09
CA THR A 190 2.61 0.31 -2.34
C THR A 190 3.21 -0.20 -1.03
N ALA A 191 3.37 0.66 -0.01
CA ALA A 191 3.85 0.26 1.32
C ALA A 191 2.89 -0.71 2.03
N VAL A 192 1.59 -0.44 1.98
CA VAL A 192 0.55 -1.33 2.55
C VAL A 192 0.52 -2.68 1.84
N VAL A 193 0.50 -2.68 0.51
CA VAL A 193 0.48 -3.90 -0.32
C VAL A 193 1.75 -4.71 -0.09
N ALA A 194 2.92 -4.08 0.00
CA ALA A 194 4.17 -4.77 0.30
C ALA A 194 4.13 -5.48 1.65
N HIS A 195 3.59 -4.83 2.68
CA HIS A 195 3.40 -5.43 4.00
C HIS A 195 2.49 -6.68 3.93
N ASP A 196 1.32 -6.54 3.31
CA ASP A 196 0.31 -7.59 3.29
C ASP A 196 0.73 -8.79 2.45
N CYS A 197 1.34 -8.54 1.28
CA CYS A 197 1.90 -9.59 0.43
C CYS A 197 3.03 -10.36 1.12
N LEU A 198 3.86 -9.68 1.92
CA LEU A 198 4.93 -10.31 2.68
C LEU A 198 4.38 -11.22 3.79
N LEU A 199 3.38 -10.75 4.54
CA LEU A 199 2.73 -11.58 5.55
C LEU A 199 1.97 -12.75 4.93
N MET A 200 1.23 -12.52 3.83
CA MET A 200 0.52 -13.58 3.12
C MET A 200 1.49 -14.66 2.61
N THR A 201 2.68 -14.25 2.15
CA THR A 201 3.76 -15.19 1.78
C THR A 201 4.15 -16.10 2.92
N TYR A 202 4.31 -15.58 4.14
CA TYR A 202 4.66 -16.41 5.29
C TYR A 202 3.50 -17.30 5.73
N VAL A 203 2.28 -16.79 5.71
CA VAL A 203 1.08 -17.58 6.05
C VAL A 203 0.94 -18.76 5.09
N GLU A 204 0.98 -18.53 3.78
CA GLU A 204 0.89 -19.59 2.78
C GLU A 204 2.05 -20.59 2.88
N HIS A 205 3.27 -20.11 3.18
CA HIS A 205 4.41 -20.99 3.46
C HIS A 205 4.13 -21.91 4.65
N ILE A 206 3.68 -21.36 5.78
CA ILE A 206 3.35 -22.14 6.98
C ILE A 206 2.20 -23.13 6.71
N CYS A 207 1.15 -22.70 6.02
CA CYS A 207 0.06 -23.59 5.61
C CYS A 207 0.56 -24.76 4.77
N SER A 208 1.48 -24.50 3.82
CA SER A 208 2.10 -25.57 3.03
C SER A 208 2.85 -26.59 3.89
N MET A 209 3.53 -26.13 4.95
CA MET A 209 4.24 -27.00 5.89
C MET A 209 3.27 -27.90 6.66
N PHE A 210 2.14 -27.35 7.12
CA PHE A 210 1.10 -28.16 7.79
C PHE A 210 0.48 -29.19 6.86
N THR A 211 0.18 -28.83 5.61
CA THR A 211 -0.38 -29.76 4.62
C THR A 211 0.60 -30.85 4.19
N MET A 212 1.91 -30.65 4.35
CA MET A 212 2.91 -31.69 4.06
C MET A 212 3.01 -32.75 5.17
N VAL A 213 2.59 -32.43 6.40
CA VAL A 213 2.76 -33.30 7.57
C VAL A 213 1.44 -33.95 8.00
N GLY A 214 0.30 -33.27 7.79
CA GLY A 214 -1.04 -33.80 8.06
C GLY A 214 -1.61 -34.56 6.87
#